data_AF-A0A1I4ZHF2-F1
#
_entry.id   AF-A0A1I4ZHF2-F1
#
_cell.length_a   1.000
_cell.length_b   1.000
_cell.length_c   1.000
_cell.angle_alpha   90.00
_cell.angle_beta   90.00
_cell.angle_gamma   90.00
#
_symmetry.space_group_name_H-M   'P 1'
#
loop_
_entity.id
_entity.type
_entity.pdbx_description
1 polymer ?
#
loop_
_entity_poly.entity_id
_entity_poly.type
_entity_poly.pdbx_seq_one_letter_code
_entity_poly.pdbx_strand_id
1 'polypeptide(L)'
;MADIIIKYTKKRLYINLILALFWTTLGVFVLWESNTIRWYNFGYLLAGLLYLTQFFYDLFWQYLFISDECIKINGFFGKKIRLKDITAIEKFAGGYTVKTENRKFNIHTNLIDENSLIEFDTFLNTIEISEKEYYELKI
;
A
#
# COMPACT_ATOMS: atom_id res chain seq x y z
N MET A 1 -15.44 -18.46 1.78
CA MET A 1 -15.70 -17.29 0.90
C MET A 1 -14.62 -17.29 -0.18
N ALA A 2 -14.73 -16.46 -1.23
CA ALA A 2 -13.64 -16.36 -2.20
C ALA A 2 -12.54 -15.44 -1.66
N ASP A 3 -11.27 -15.75 -1.93
CA ASP A 3 -10.15 -14.88 -1.59
C ASP A 3 -10.27 -13.54 -2.34
N ILE A 4 -10.14 -12.42 -1.62
CA ILE A 4 -10.29 -11.07 -2.17
C ILE A 4 -8.92 -10.39 -2.20
N ILE A 5 -8.57 -9.83 -3.35
CA ILE A 5 -7.31 -9.09 -3.57
C ILE A 5 -7.62 -7.61 -3.66
N ILE A 6 -7.16 -6.84 -2.67
CA ILE A 6 -7.32 -5.39 -2.65
C ILE A 6 -6.12 -4.74 -3.33
N LYS A 7 -6.37 -4.06 -4.45
CA LYS A 7 -5.33 -3.51 -5.31
C LYS A 7 -4.84 -2.15 -4.83
N TYR A 8 -3.60 -1.83 -5.19
CA TYR A 8 -3.09 -0.47 -5.04
C TYR A 8 -3.78 0.49 -6.01
N THR A 9 -3.97 1.74 -5.59
CA THR A 9 -4.47 2.80 -6.46
C THR A 9 -3.54 3.03 -7.66
N LYS A 10 -4.12 3.20 -8.84
CA LYS A 10 -3.38 3.52 -10.07
C LYS A 10 -2.53 4.78 -9.92
N LYS A 11 -2.96 5.74 -9.10
CA LYS A 11 -2.21 6.97 -8.80
C LYS A 11 -0.82 6.66 -8.24
N ARG A 12 -0.72 5.73 -7.29
CA ARG A 12 0.56 5.34 -6.68
C ARG A 12 1.48 4.65 -7.69
N LEU A 13 0.92 3.76 -8.51
CA LEU A 13 1.65 3.11 -9.59
C LEU A 13 2.23 4.14 -10.58
N TYR A 14 1.41 5.07 -11.07
CA TYR A 14 1.86 6.08 -12.02
C TYR A 14 2.88 7.06 -11.42
N ILE A 15 2.72 7.47 -10.15
CA ILE A 15 3.71 8.34 -9.49
C ILE A 15 5.08 7.65 -9.42
N ASN A 16 5.14 6.39 -8.98
CA ASN A 16 6.40 5.64 -8.92
C ASN A 16 7.02 5.47 -10.31
N LEU A 17 6.21 5.19 -11.34
CA LEU A 17 6.69 5.09 -12.72
C LEU A 17 7.23 6.42 -13.26
N ILE A 18 6.52 7.53 -13.04
CA ILE A 18 6.95 8.87 -13.47
C ILE A 18 8.26 9.24 -12.78
N LEU A 19 8.38 8.99 -11.47
CA LEU A 19 9.62 9.24 -10.72
C LEU A 19 10.76 8.36 -11.23
N ALA A 20 10.51 7.07 -11.49
CA ALA A 20 11.51 6.17 -12.08
C ALA A 20 12.04 6.71 -13.41
N LEU A 21 11.15 7.14 -14.32
CA LEU A 21 11.53 7.71 -15.61
C LEU A 21 12.28 9.04 -15.45
N PHE A 22 11.81 9.92 -14.57
CA PHE A 22 12.43 11.21 -14.29
C PHE A 22 13.88 11.04 -13.79
N TRP A 23 14.08 10.25 -12.73
CA TRP A 23 15.40 10.01 -12.15
C TRP A 23 16.35 9.28 -13.11
N THR A 24 15.83 8.32 -13.88
CA THR A 24 16.62 7.61 -14.88
C THR A 24 17.07 8.55 -16.00
N THR A 25 16.16 9.39 -16.51
CA THR A 25 16.47 10.37 -17.56
C THR A 25 17.53 11.37 -17.10
N LEU A 26 17.40 11.89 -15.86
CA LEU A 26 18.41 12.74 -15.26
C LEU A 26 19.75 12.03 -15.08
N GLY A 27 19.75 10.76 -14.63
CA GLY A 27 20.98 9.99 -14.47
C GLY A 27 21.71 9.74 -15.78
N VAL A 28 20.98 9.42 -16.85
CA VAL A 28 21.56 9.30 -18.20
C VAL A 28 22.13 10.62 -18.67
N PHE A 29 21.42 11.73 -18.47
CA PHE A 29 21.90 13.08 -18.83
C PHE A 29 23.17 13.48 -18.07
N VAL A 30 23.22 13.24 -16.76
CA VAL A 30 24.40 13.53 -15.93
C VAL A 30 25.60 12.72 -16.39
N LEU A 31 25.42 11.44 -16.73
CA LEU A 31 26.52 10.61 -17.23
C LEU A 31 27.00 11.04 -18.61
N TRP A 32 26.09 11.46 -19.49
CA TRP A 32 26.43 12.00 -20.82
C TRP A 32 27.30 13.26 -20.70
N GLU A 33 26.85 14.25 -19.91
CA GLU A 33 27.54 15.54 -19.79
C GLU A 33 28.84 15.45 -18.97
N SER A 34 28.99 14.40 -18.16
CA SER A 34 30.16 14.28 -17.28
C SER A 34 31.45 13.94 -18.04
N ASN A 35 32.38 14.90 -18.08
CA ASN A 35 33.74 14.68 -18.59
C ASN A 35 34.53 13.62 -17.81
N THR A 36 34.17 13.37 -16.55
CA THR A 36 34.75 12.29 -15.73
C THR A 36 33.64 11.57 -14.96
N ILE A 37 33.60 10.24 -15.10
CA ILE A 37 32.61 9.40 -14.40
C ILE A 37 33.11 9.15 -12.97
N ARG A 38 32.34 9.61 -11.98
CA ARG A 38 32.58 9.37 -10.56
C ARG A 38 31.43 8.58 -9.96
N TRP A 39 31.68 7.86 -8.87
CA TRP A 39 30.70 6.96 -8.25
C TRP A 39 29.38 7.66 -7.88
N TYR A 40 29.42 8.93 -7.46
CA TYR A 40 28.21 9.68 -7.09
C TYR A 40 27.34 10.07 -8.29
N ASN A 41 27.88 10.05 -9.52
CA ASN A 41 27.09 10.32 -10.74
C ASN A 41 26.00 9.25 -10.94
N PHE A 42 26.18 8.05 -10.38
CA PHE A 42 25.20 6.96 -10.42
C PHE A 42 24.05 7.14 -9.43
N GLY A 43 24.08 8.13 -8.54
CA GLY A 43 23.03 8.36 -7.54
C GLY A 43 21.64 8.54 -8.15
N TYR A 44 21.55 9.25 -9.28
CA TYR A 44 20.31 9.44 -10.03
C TYR A 44 19.78 8.15 -10.64
N LEU A 45 20.67 7.32 -11.21
CA LEU A 45 20.28 6.00 -11.74
C LEU A 45 19.84 5.05 -10.63
N LEU A 46 20.51 5.08 -9.47
CA LEU A 46 20.11 4.31 -8.30
C LEU A 46 18.71 4.74 -7.82
N ALA A 47 18.42 6.04 -7.77
CA ALA A 47 17.09 6.54 -7.44
C ALA A 47 16.04 6.05 -8.46
N GLY A 48 16.34 6.13 -9.76
CA GLY A 48 15.47 5.61 -10.82
C GLY A 48 15.17 4.11 -10.64
N LEU A 49 16.20 3.31 -10.36
CA LEU A 49 16.07 1.88 -10.09
C LEU A 49 15.21 1.58 -8.87
N LEU A 50 15.35 2.35 -7.77
CA LEU A 50 14.56 2.17 -6.56
C LEU A 50 13.07 2.45 -6.82
N TYR A 51 12.73 3.53 -7.52
CA TYR A 51 11.34 3.84 -7.87
C TYR A 51 10.76 2.81 -8.84
N LEU A 52 11.55 2.31 -9.79
CA LEU A 52 11.12 1.27 -10.72
C LEU A 52 10.87 -0.06 -9.99
N THR A 53 11.75 -0.42 -9.06
CA THR A 53 11.58 -1.60 -8.20
C THR A 53 10.31 -1.48 -7.38
N GLN A 54 10.05 -0.31 -6.78
CA GLN A 54 8.81 -0.06 -6.02
C GLN A 54 7.57 -0.17 -6.91
N PHE A 55 7.62 0.34 -8.15
CA PHE A 55 6.52 0.20 -9.12
C PHE A 55 6.20 -1.26 -9.43
N PHE A 56 7.20 -2.07 -9.76
CA PHE A 56 7.00 -3.50 -10.02
C PHE A 56 6.56 -4.23 -8.75
N TYR A 57 7.10 -3.87 -7.60
CA TYR A 57 6.67 -4.45 -6.33
C TYR A 57 5.18 -4.22 -6.09
N ASP A 58 4.71 -2.98 -6.23
CA ASP A 58 3.28 -2.65 -6.04
C ASP A 58 2.39 -3.29 -7.12
N LEU A 59 2.92 -3.52 -8.33
CA LEU A 59 2.20 -4.18 -9.43
C LEU A 59 2.01 -5.69 -9.20
N PHE A 60 3.06 -6.38 -8.73
CA PHE A 60 3.02 -7.82 -8.49
C PHE A 60 2.45 -8.17 -7.10
N TRP A 61 2.82 -7.41 -6.08
CA TRP A 61 2.33 -7.57 -4.71
C TRP A 61 1.31 -6.49 -4.40
N GLN A 62 0.05 -6.83 -4.69
CA GLN A 62 -1.14 -6.02 -4.40
C GLN A 62 -1.23 -5.68 -2.89
N TYR A 63 -1.93 -4.61 -2.55
CA TYR A 63 -1.89 -4.00 -1.22
C TYR A 63 -2.38 -4.90 -0.08
N LEU A 64 -3.59 -5.46 -0.19
CA LEU A 64 -4.08 -6.44 0.79
C LEU A 64 -4.51 -7.74 0.11
N PHE A 65 -4.37 -8.82 0.87
CA PHE A 65 -4.95 -10.11 0.58
C PHE A 65 -5.86 -10.49 1.74
N ILE A 66 -7.12 -10.81 1.43
CA ILE A 66 -8.14 -11.19 2.39
C ILE A 66 -8.54 -12.62 2.07
N SER A 67 -8.47 -13.46 3.08
CA SER A 67 -8.90 -14.86 3.05
C SER A 67 -9.88 -15.10 4.19
N ASP A 68 -10.54 -16.25 4.17
CA ASP A 68 -11.49 -16.68 5.21
C ASP A 68 -10.89 -16.68 6.64
N GLU A 69 -9.57 -16.81 6.77
CA GLU A 69 -8.92 -16.88 8.08
C GLU A 69 -8.17 -15.61 8.46
N CYS A 70 -7.73 -14.81 7.49
CA CYS A 70 -6.78 -13.73 7.74
C CYS A 70 -6.82 -12.59 6.72
N ILE A 71 -6.45 -11.41 7.22
CA ILE A 71 -6.13 -10.22 6.42
C ILE A 71 -4.61 -10.05 6.43
N LYS A 72 -4.02 -9.98 5.24
CA LYS A 72 -2.59 -9.75 5.04
C LYS A 72 -2.38 -8.44 4.31
N ILE A 73 -1.65 -7.52 4.93
CA ILE A 73 -1.14 -6.31 4.28
C ILE A 73 0.20 -6.65 3.67
N ASN A 74 0.32 -6.55 2.34
CA ASN A 74 1.60 -6.68 1.66
C ASN A 74 2.30 -5.33 1.66
N GLY A 75 3.53 -5.33 2.16
CA GLY A 75 4.40 -4.16 2.24
C GLY A 75 5.77 -4.62 2.73
N PHE A 76 6.70 -3.67 2.87
CA PHE A 76 8.08 -3.98 3.25
C PHE A 76 8.16 -4.72 4.60
N PHE A 77 7.26 -4.41 5.52
CA PHE A 77 7.07 -5.11 6.80
C PHE A 77 5.76 -5.88 6.82
N GLY A 78 5.49 -6.68 5.78
CA GLY A 78 4.22 -7.38 5.56
C GLY A 78 3.57 -7.90 6.84
N LYS A 79 2.34 -7.49 7.09
CA LYS A 79 1.62 -7.76 8.34
C LYS A 79 0.48 -8.73 8.07
N LYS A 80 0.31 -9.73 8.94
CA LYS A 80 -0.78 -10.72 8.85
C LYS A 80 -1.57 -10.71 10.16
N ILE A 81 -2.89 -10.65 10.05
CA ILE A 81 -3.84 -10.65 11.17
C ILE A 81 -4.85 -11.75 10.92
N ARG A 82 -5.11 -12.61 11.90
CA ARG A 82 -6.20 -13.59 11.81
C ARG A 82 -7.50 -12.90 12.17
N LEU A 83 -8.56 -13.18 11.43
CA LEU A 83 -9.87 -12.56 11.65
C LEU A 83 -10.40 -12.83 13.06
N LYS A 84 -10.17 -14.04 13.59
CA LYS A 84 -10.54 -14.42 14.96
C LYS A 84 -9.83 -13.66 16.08
N ASP A 85 -8.67 -13.05 15.78
CA ASP A 85 -7.88 -12.31 16.77
C ASP A 85 -8.27 -10.81 16.78
N ILE A 86 -9.18 -10.39 15.89
CA ILE A 86 -9.63 -9.00 15.79
C ILE A 86 -10.58 -8.71 16.94
N THR A 87 -10.22 -7.72 17.76
CA THR A 87 -11.04 -7.27 18.89
C THR A 87 -11.87 -6.05 18.53
N ALA A 88 -11.39 -5.18 17.64
CA ALA A 88 -12.12 -3.99 17.19
C ALA A 88 -11.65 -3.52 15.81
N ILE A 89 -12.54 -2.85 15.07
CA ILE A 89 -12.23 -2.13 13.83
C ILE A 89 -12.78 -0.70 13.94
N GLU A 90 -11.90 0.28 13.90
CA GLU A 90 -12.24 1.69 14.00
C GLU A 90 -12.01 2.41 12.68
N LYS A 91 -12.98 3.22 12.24
CA LYS A 91 -12.84 4.05 11.04
C LYS A 91 -12.30 5.43 11.40
N PHE A 92 -11.43 5.98 10.57
CA PHE A 92 -10.92 7.35 10.67
C PHE A 92 -10.83 7.99 9.28
N ALA A 93 -10.58 9.31 9.21
CA ALA A 93 -10.61 10.09 7.96
C ALA A 93 -9.70 9.56 6.84
N GLY A 94 -8.69 8.76 7.16
CA GLY A 94 -7.72 8.19 6.20
C GLY A 94 -7.76 6.67 6.07
N GLY A 95 -8.72 5.99 6.71
CA GLY A 95 -8.91 4.54 6.58
C GLY A 95 -9.40 3.84 7.85
N TYR A 96 -8.86 2.66 8.12
CA TYR A 96 -9.32 1.77 9.20
C TYR A 96 -8.18 1.36 10.12
N THR A 97 -8.45 1.29 11.42
CA THR A 97 -7.55 0.72 12.42
C THR A 97 -8.11 -0.61 12.89
N VAL A 98 -7.44 -1.70 12.54
CA VAL A 98 -7.76 -3.06 13.01
C VAL A 98 -6.95 -3.33 14.28
N LYS A 99 -7.64 -3.61 15.38
CA LYS A 99 -7.05 -3.91 16.68
C LYS A 99 -7.15 -5.40 16.98
N THR A 100 -6.09 -5.90 17.58
CA THR A 100 -6.01 -7.21 18.23
C THR A 100 -5.59 -6.97 19.68
N GLU A 101 -5.67 -7.99 20.55
CA GLU A 101 -5.28 -7.86 21.96
C GLU A 101 -3.92 -7.19 22.17
N ASN A 102 -2.94 -7.50 21.32
CA ASN A 102 -1.55 -7.07 21.51
C ASN A 102 -1.04 -6.09 20.46
N ARG A 103 -1.78 -5.85 19.37
CA ARG A 103 -1.29 -5.10 18.20
C ARG A 103 -2.39 -4.30 17.51
N LYS A 104 -1.99 -3.16 16.92
CA LYS A 104 -2.85 -2.31 16.09
C LYS A 104 -2.28 -2.21 14.68
N PHE A 105 -3.15 -2.19 13.69
CA PHE A 105 -2.81 -2.17 12.28
C PHE A 105 -3.65 -1.16 11.54
N ASN A 106 -2.99 -0.19 10.90
CA ASN A 106 -3.67 0.84 10.14
C ASN A 106 -3.70 0.43 8.66
N ILE A 107 -4.90 0.43 8.10
CA ILE A 107 -5.18 0.22 6.69
C ILE A 107 -5.55 1.58 6.11
N HIS A 108 -4.65 2.16 5.34
CA HIS A 108 -4.88 3.44 4.69
C HIS A 108 -5.66 3.24 3.38
N THR A 109 -6.84 3.86 3.28
CA THR A 109 -7.73 3.71 2.12
C THR A 109 -7.27 4.53 0.91
N ASN A 110 -6.48 5.59 1.13
CA ASN A 110 -5.84 6.36 0.06
C ASN A 110 -4.87 5.55 -0.81
N LEU A 111 -4.44 4.36 -0.35
CA LEU A 111 -3.60 3.45 -1.08
C LEU A 111 -4.41 2.43 -1.92
N ILE A 112 -5.72 2.34 -1.70
CA ILE A 112 -6.60 1.33 -2.30
C ILE A 112 -7.21 1.85 -3.61
N ASP A 113 -7.33 0.99 -4.61
CA ASP A 113 -8.12 1.29 -5.82
C ASP A 113 -9.61 1.45 -5.49
N GLU A 114 -10.30 2.40 -6.13
CA GLU A 114 -11.69 2.74 -5.80
C GLU A 114 -12.64 1.54 -5.85
N ASN A 115 -12.49 0.64 -6.84
CA ASN A 115 -13.33 -0.56 -6.93
C ASN A 115 -13.01 -1.55 -5.82
N SER A 116 -11.72 -1.75 -5.53
CA SER A 116 -11.28 -2.60 -4.42
C SER A 116 -11.68 -2.03 -3.06
N LEU A 117 -11.86 -0.71 -2.93
CA LEU A 117 -12.33 -0.09 -1.70
C LEU A 117 -13.79 -0.45 -1.43
N ILE A 118 -14.64 -0.48 -2.46
CA ILE A 118 -16.04 -0.90 -2.35
C ILE A 118 -16.13 -2.36 -1.90
N GLU A 119 -15.32 -3.24 -2.49
CA GLU A 119 -15.23 -4.66 -2.08
C GLU A 119 -14.76 -4.78 -0.63
N PHE A 120 -13.74 -3.99 -0.24
CA PHE A 120 -13.20 -3.99 1.11
C PHE A 120 -14.22 -3.52 2.15
N ASP A 121 -14.93 -2.43 1.88
CA ASP A 121 -15.97 -1.91 2.78
C ASP A 121 -17.13 -2.91 2.92
N THR A 122 -17.50 -3.57 1.82
CA THR A 122 -18.51 -4.65 1.84
C THR A 122 -18.06 -5.81 2.71
N PHE A 123 -16.80 -6.24 2.59
CA PHE A 123 -16.21 -7.28 3.42
C PHE A 123 -16.12 -6.88 4.90
N LEU A 124 -15.73 -5.65 5.22
CA LEU A 124 -15.69 -5.22 6.61
C LEU A 124 -17.08 -5.19 7.27
N ASN A 125 -18.12 -4.88 6.49
CA ASN A 125 -19.48 -4.84 7.01
C ASN A 125 -20.03 -6.23 7.37
N THR A 126 -19.59 -7.29 6.68
CA THR A 126 -19.97 -8.68 6.98
C THR A 126 -19.28 -9.26 8.21
N ILE A 127 -18.19 -8.64 8.69
CA ILE A 127 -17.61 -9.05 9.96
C ILE A 127 -18.52 -8.54 11.09
N GLU A 128 -19.26 -9.45 11.71
CA GLU A 128 -19.95 -9.21 12.97
C GLU A 128 -18.91 -9.12 14.10
N ILE A 129 -18.46 -7.90 14.40
CA ILE A 129 -17.57 -7.62 15.53
C ILE A 129 -18.44 -7.09 16.67
N SER A 130 -18.14 -7.52 17.89
CA SER A 130 -18.95 -7.24 19.09
C SER A 130 -19.06 -5.76 19.47
N GLU A 131 -18.30 -4.87 18.84
CA GLU A 131 -18.40 -3.42 19.02
C GLU A 131 -18.08 -2.71 17.70
N LYS A 132 -19.12 -2.32 16.97
CA LYS A 132 -19.02 -1.35 15.87
C LYS A 132 -19.22 0.06 16.44
N GLU A 133 -18.20 0.62 17.08
CA GLU A 133 -18.20 2.06 17.38
C GLU A 133 -17.97 2.85 16.08
N TYR A 134 -19.07 3.13 15.36
CA TYR A 134 -19.09 4.08 14.26
C TYR A 134 -19.10 5.50 14.83
N TYR A 135 -17.93 6.10 14.99
CA TYR A 135 -17.84 7.54 15.20
C TYR A 135 -17.97 8.23 13.84
N GLU A 136 -19.15 8.75 13.55
CA GLU A 136 -19.29 9.74 12.48
C GLU A 136 -18.46 10.98 12.87
N LEU A 137 -17.45 11.28 12.07
CA LEU A 137 -16.77 12.57 12.12
C LEU A 137 -17.81 13.63 11.74
N LYS A 138 -18.40 14.27 12.75
CA LYS A 138 -19.09 15.56 12.60
C LYS A 138 -18.10 16.54 11.98
N ILE A 139 -18.29 16.83 10.70
CA ILE A 139 -17.74 17.98 10.00
C ILE A 139 -18.48 19.22 10.49
#